data_AF-A0A8I0AK73-F1
#
_entry.id   AF-A0A8I0AK73-F1
#
_cell.length_a   1.000
_cell.length_b   1.000
_cell.length_c   1.000
_cell.angle_alpha   90.00
_cell.angle_beta   90.00
_cell.angle_gamma   90.00
#
_symmetry.space_group_name_H-M   'P 1'
#
loop_
_entity.id
_entity.type
_entity.pdbx_description
1 polymer ?
#
loop_
_entity_poly.entity_id
_entity_poly.type
_entity_poly.pdbx_seq_one_letter_code
_entity_poly.pdbx_strand_id
1 'polypeptide(L)'
;MGTNGFISYIAFIFPGIGIVLIIIAVILLIRYIKQVTAFKKYKPAWEKHKSIYDDFAIELNHWYDSGLPPKSCDGDTSYALRLQRERLGRKGIRMIHYTAPAKETPGTTYFSRNTAWYTVDLMNEHITRRLRFENSSGIIYDRDSDDTMYESVVHTPNEAELHHMTMTCPNCGAVNPVAALTQCCPYCSTVFQIKDLFPRVTNTYFIRNNASMKNVNKRGSTIWITMLVVFLFTFISFLSDRENPIPASLIMSYFVTLIFGGITGLMLSSVLLIIKQFNRDGRKRIPFWSYVTANGKISRAFAPYDPVFLLRNLKARSSP
;
A
#
# COMPACT_ATOMS: atom_id res chain seq x y z
N MET A 1 -14.78 71.77 -16.32
CA MET A 1 -13.82 71.20 -15.34
C MET A 1 -14.57 70.14 -14.54
N GLY A 2 -14.31 68.83 -14.53
CA GLY A 2 -13.22 68.01 -15.04
C GLY A 2 -13.59 66.51 -14.97
N THR A 3 -14.59 66.08 -15.74
CA THR A 3 -14.96 64.65 -15.89
C THR A 3 -13.98 63.86 -16.77
N ASN A 4 -13.26 64.54 -17.68
CA ASN A 4 -12.27 63.94 -18.56
C ASN A 4 -10.95 63.57 -17.84
N GLY A 5 -10.68 64.17 -16.68
CA GLY A 5 -9.52 63.82 -15.86
C GLY A 5 -9.71 62.47 -15.16
N PHE A 6 -10.88 62.22 -14.60
CA PHE A 6 -11.18 61.01 -13.82
C PHE A 6 -11.17 59.73 -14.68
N ILE A 7 -11.72 59.80 -15.90
CA ILE A 7 -11.70 58.67 -16.86
C ILE A 7 -10.28 58.38 -17.34
N SER A 8 -9.45 59.41 -17.52
CA SER A 8 -8.03 59.25 -17.89
C SER A 8 -7.21 58.61 -16.77
N TYR A 9 -7.44 58.99 -15.50
CA TYR A 9 -6.80 58.34 -14.35
C TYR A 9 -7.18 56.86 -14.21
N ILE A 10 -8.44 56.51 -14.44
CA ILE A 10 -8.92 55.13 -14.46
C ILE A 10 -8.22 54.31 -15.57
N ALA A 11 -8.03 54.89 -16.76
CA ALA A 11 -7.39 54.23 -17.89
C ALA A 11 -5.90 53.86 -17.64
N PHE A 12 -5.19 54.52 -16.72
CA PHE A 12 -3.80 54.19 -16.36
C PHE A 12 -3.69 53.27 -15.14
N ILE A 13 -4.66 53.31 -14.22
CA ILE A 13 -4.65 52.49 -12.99
C ILE A 13 -4.94 51.01 -13.30
N PHE A 14 -5.91 50.71 -14.16
CA PHE A 14 -6.29 49.33 -14.49
C PHE A 14 -5.17 48.52 -15.20
N PRO A 15 -4.44 49.07 -16.19
CA PRO A 15 -3.28 48.40 -16.77
C PRO A 15 -2.13 48.20 -15.76
N GLY A 16 -1.90 49.18 -14.88
CA GLY A 16 -0.91 49.07 -13.82
C GLY A 16 -1.21 47.91 -12.85
N ILE A 17 -2.47 47.80 -12.42
CA ILE A 17 -2.94 46.66 -11.61
C ILE A 17 -2.81 45.34 -12.37
N GLY A 18 -3.15 45.32 -13.67
CA GLY A 18 -3.00 44.14 -14.53
C GLY A 18 -1.55 43.66 -14.63
N ILE A 19 -0.60 44.57 -14.83
CA ILE A 19 0.84 44.26 -14.86
C ILE A 19 1.31 43.69 -13.51
N VAL A 20 0.87 44.30 -12.40
CA VAL A 20 1.21 43.80 -11.05
C VAL A 20 0.65 42.39 -10.83
N LEU A 21 -0.59 42.12 -11.23
CA LEU A 21 -1.19 40.78 -11.13
C LEU A 21 -0.45 39.74 -11.99
N ILE A 22 -0.01 40.12 -13.20
CA ILE A 22 0.80 39.25 -14.06
C ILE A 22 2.15 38.94 -13.40
N ILE A 23 2.82 39.95 -12.82
CA ILE A 23 4.09 39.75 -12.12
C ILE A 23 3.90 38.80 -10.92
N ILE A 24 2.83 38.99 -10.13
CA ILE A 24 2.49 38.09 -9.02
C ILE A 24 2.22 36.67 -9.53
N ALA A 25 1.45 36.51 -10.61
CA ALA A 25 1.16 35.21 -11.20
C ALA A 25 2.43 34.50 -11.68
N VAL A 26 3.36 35.23 -12.32
CA VAL A 26 4.66 34.70 -12.75
C VAL A 26 5.50 34.27 -11.55
N ILE A 27 5.57 35.07 -10.48
CA ILE A 27 6.30 34.72 -9.25
C ILE A 27 5.72 33.45 -8.61
N LEU A 28 4.39 33.36 -8.51
CA LEU A 28 3.70 32.18 -7.98
C LEU A 28 3.95 30.94 -8.87
N LEU A 29 3.92 31.10 -10.19
CA LEU A 29 4.20 30.02 -11.13
C LEU A 29 5.65 29.50 -10.99
N ILE A 30 6.63 30.40 -10.90
CA ILE A 30 8.03 30.03 -10.68
C ILE A 30 8.19 29.29 -9.34
N ARG A 31 7.55 29.78 -8.28
CA ARG A 31 7.54 29.10 -6.97
C ARG A 31 6.93 27.71 -7.07
N TYR A 32 5.79 27.58 -7.73
CA TYR A 32 5.12 26.31 -7.97
C TYR A 32 6.01 25.33 -8.75
N ILE A 33 6.62 25.76 -9.85
CA ILE A 33 7.53 24.92 -10.65
C ILE A 33 8.72 24.46 -9.81
N LYS A 34 9.31 25.34 -9.01
CA LYS A 34 10.40 24.98 -8.09
C LYS A 34 9.96 23.94 -7.07
N GLN A 35 8.79 24.12 -6.44
CA GLN A 35 8.23 23.17 -5.48
C GLN A 35 7.95 21.81 -6.12
N VAL A 36 7.30 21.78 -7.29
CA VAL A 36 7.01 20.56 -8.04
C VAL A 36 8.31 19.84 -8.44
N THR A 37 9.33 20.58 -8.86
CA THR A 37 10.63 20.00 -9.24
C THR A 37 11.35 19.42 -8.02
N ALA A 38 11.34 20.15 -6.90
CA ALA A 38 11.89 19.67 -5.63
C ALA A 38 11.18 18.40 -5.15
N PHE A 39 9.84 18.39 -5.17
CA PHE A 39 9.03 17.23 -4.81
C PHE A 39 9.27 16.03 -5.73
N LYS A 40 9.41 16.25 -7.04
CA LYS A 40 9.76 15.19 -8.00
C LYS A 40 11.13 14.57 -7.69
N LYS A 41 12.11 15.37 -7.28
CA LYS A 41 13.47 14.91 -6.94
C LYS A 41 13.55 14.26 -5.55
N TYR A 42 12.69 14.66 -4.61
CA TYR A 42 12.63 14.09 -3.26
C TYR A 42 12.44 12.57 -3.30
N LYS A 43 13.23 11.85 -2.50
CA LYS A 43 13.11 10.40 -2.28
C LYS A 43 12.83 10.20 -0.79
N PRO A 44 11.66 9.68 -0.41
CA PRO A 44 11.36 9.37 0.97
C PRO A 44 12.27 8.24 1.47
N ALA A 45 12.64 8.32 2.74
CA ALA A 45 13.45 7.32 3.43
C ALA A 45 12.90 7.16 4.85
N TRP A 46 13.10 5.98 5.42
CA TRP A 46 12.78 5.72 6.82
C TRP A 46 13.69 6.54 7.75
N GLU A 47 13.13 7.03 8.85
CA GLU A 47 13.86 7.85 9.81
C GLU A 47 14.17 7.03 11.06
N LYS A 48 15.45 6.76 11.30
CA LYS A 48 15.90 6.00 12.47
C LYS A 48 15.47 6.70 13.77
N HIS A 49 14.95 5.93 14.71
CA HIS A 49 14.48 6.36 16.04
C HIS A 49 13.29 7.32 16.04
N LYS A 50 12.65 7.55 14.88
CA LYS A 50 11.38 8.29 14.83
C LYS A 50 10.25 7.48 15.47
N SER A 51 10.20 6.19 15.16
CA SER A 51 9.20 5.25 15.66
C SER A 51 9.77 3.83 15.60
N ILE A 52 9.21 2.91 16.39
CA ILE A 52 9.56 1.49 16.26
C ILE A 52 9.21 0.93 14.87
N TYR A 53 8.19 1.51 14.21
CA TYR A 53 7.78 1.15 12.86
C TYR A 53 8.89 1.45 11.84
N ASP A 54 9.43 2.67 11.86
CA ASP A 54 10.57 3.06 11.01
C ASP A 54 11.82 2.23 11.33
N ASP A 55 12.11 2.02 12.62
CA ASP A 55 13.26 1.22 13.06
C ASP A 55 13.17 -0.23 12.56
N PHE A 56 12.01 -0.86 12.70
CA PHE A 56 11.80 -2.22 12.18
C PHE A 56 11.83 -2.26 10.65
N ALA A 57 11.29 -1.27 9.94
CA ALA A 57 11.38 -1.19 8.48
C ALA A 57 12.83 -1.14 7.97
N ILE A 58 13.68 -0.35 8.64
CA ILE A 58 15.12 -0.26 8.38
C ILE A 58 15.80 -1.60 8.65
N GLU A 59 15.55 -2.19 9.82
CA GLU A 59 16.12 -3.48 10.21
C GLU A 59 15.68 -4.62 9.29
N LEU A 60 14.42 -4.61 8.82
CA LEU A 60 13.89 -5.58 7.88
C LEU A 60 14.62 -5.50 6.54
N ASN A 61 14.92 -4.29 6.05
CA ASN A 61 15.75 -4.13 4.85
C ASN A 61 17.16 -4.71 5.08
N HIS A 62 17.78 -4.42 6.24
CA HIS A 62 19.08 -4.99 6.61
C HIS A 62 19.08 -6.51 6.72
N TRP A 63 17.98 -7.14 7.16
CA TRP A 63 17.83 -8.60 7.19
C TRP A 63 17.96 -9.21 5.79
N TYR A 64 17.32 -8.61 4.78
CA TYR A 64 17.40 -9.11 3.41
C TYR A 64 18.74 -8.83 2.74
N ASP A 65 19.44 -7.76 3.12
CA ASP A 65 20.77 -7.43 2.61
C ASP A 65 21.90 -8.25 3.26
N SER A 66 21.93 -8.27 4.60
CA SER A 66 23.05 -8.80 5.40
C SER A 66 22.73 -10.12 6.12
N GLY A 67 21.45 -10.40 6.38
CA GLY A 67 21.04 -11.53 7.23
C GLY A 67 21.11 -11.29 8.73
N LEU A 68 21.31 -10.05 9.16
CA LEU A 68 21.19 -9.67 10.57
C LEU A 68 19.69 -9.63 10.95
N PRO A 69 19.25 -10.39 11.97
CA PRO A 69 17.85 -10.40 12.38
C PRO A 69 17.44 -9.03 12.95
N PRO A 70 16.18 -8.58 12.72
CA PRO A 70 15.67 -7.34 13.30
C PRO A 70 15.64 -7.43 14.83
N LYS A 71 16.11 -6.38 15.52
CA LYS A 71 16.13 -6.30 16.98
C LYS A 71 14.78 -5.87 17.54
N SER A 72 14.04 -5.08 16.77
CA SER A 72 12.73 -4.54 17.15
C SER A 72 11.61 -5.58 17.11
N CYS A 73 11.87 -6.81 16.65
CA CYS A 73 10.85 -7.86 16.54
C CYS A 73 10.94 -8.94 17.61
N ASP A 74 9.84 -9.65 17.82
CA ASP A 74 9.79 -10.79 18.72
C ASP A 74 10.48 -12.05 18.14
N GLY A 75 10.67 -13.04 19.00
CA GLY A 75 11.30 -14.30 18.62
C GLY A 75 10.54 -15.04 17.52
N ASP A 76 9.22 -14.93 17.49
CA ASP A 76 8.37 -15.62 16.52
C ASP A 76 8.49 -15.00 15.12
N THR A 77 8.49 -13.66 15.03
CA THR A 77 8.73 -12.92 13.78
C THR A 77 10.14 -13.20 13.27
N SER A 78 11.15 -13.12 14.15
CA SER A 78 12.54 -13.45 13.81
C SER A 78 12.68 -14.89 13.29
N TYR A 79 12.03 -15.85 13.96
CA TYR A 79 11.99 -17.25 13.54
C TYR A 79 11.32 -17.41 12.17
N ALA A 80 10.19 -16.74 11.93
CA ALA A 80 9.48 -16.80 10.65
C ALA A 80 10.34 -16.27 9.48
N LEU A 81 11.05 -15.16 9.68
CA LEU A 81 12.00 -14.60 8.72
C LEU A 81 13.14 -15.58 8.41
N ARG A 82 13.76 -16.15 9.45
CA ARG A 82 14.82 -17.16 9.31
C ARG A 82 14.33 -18.38 8.53
N LEU A 83 13.17 -18.92 8.92
CA LEU A 83 12.57 -20.08 8.28
C LEU A 83 12.25 -19.82 6.80
N GLN A 84 11.78 -18.63 6.44
CA GLN A 84 11.54 -18.23 5.06
C GLN A 84 12.85 -18.24 4.25
N ARG A 85 13.91 -17.63 4.78
CA ARG A 85 15.23 -17.59 4.14
C ARG A 85 15.81 -18.98 3.94
N GLU A 86 15.77 -19.84 4.96
CA GLU A 86 16.24 -21.23 4.85
C GLU A 86 15.47 -22.03 3.81
N ARG A 87 14.13 -21.91 3.77
CA ARG A 87 13.29 -22.62 2.80
C ARG A 87 13.56 -22.19 1.36
N LEU A 88 13.86 -20.92 1.13
CA LEU A 88 14.25 -20.41 -0.18
C LEU A 88 15.67 -20.83 -0.55
N GLY A 89 16.60 -20.77 0.41
CA GLY A 89 17.97 -21.24 0.25
C GLY A 89 18.05 -22.72 -0.14
N ARG A 90 17.24 -23.59 0.49
CA ARG A 90 17.13 -25.02 0.11
C ARG A 90 16.65 -25.24 -1.33
N LYS A 91 16.01 -24.25 -1.94
CA LYS A 91 15.58 -24.27 -3.35
C LYS A 91 16.56 -23.56 -4.29
N GLY A 92 17.69 -23.07 -3.77
CA GLY A 92 18.63 -22.24 -4.53
C GLY A 92 18.04 -20.89 -4.95
N ILE A 93 17.07 -20.37 -4.19
CA ILE A 93 16.40 -19.09 -4.48
C ILE A 93 16.85 -18.05 -3.46
N ARG A 94 17.37 -16.91 -3.94
CA ARG A 94 17.62 -15.72 -3.12
C ARG A 94 16.46 -14.74 -3.28
N MET A 95 15.91 -14.29 -2.16
CA MET A 95 14.93 -13.21 -2.12
C MET A 95 15.63 -11.91 -1.78
N ILE A 96 15.39 -10.89 -2.60
CA ILE A 96 15.76 -9.51 -2.36
C ILE A 96 14.46 -8.75 -2.07
N HIS A 97 14.40 -8.09 -0.93
CA HIS A 97 13.22 -7.38 -0.49
C HIS A 97 13.64 -6.03 0.10
N TYR A 98 13.06 -4.97 -0.43
CA TYR A 98 13.34 -3.62 0.00
C TYR A 98 12.04 -2.82 0.13
N THR A 99 11.97 -2.01 1.18
CA THR A 99 10.83 -1.14 1.49
C THR A 99 11.29 0.29 1.70
N ALA A 100 10.52 1.24 1.20
CA ALA A 100 10.68 2.67 1.46
C ALA A 100 9.31 3.33 1.60
N PRO A 101 9.18 4.44 2.33
CA PRO A 101 7.90 5.14 2.42
C PRO A 101 7.43 5.60 1.03
N ALA A 102 6.12 5.67 0.81
CA ALA A 102 5.59 6.24 -0.43
C ALA A 102 5.74 7.77 -0.44
N LYS A 103 5.91 8.38 -1.62
CA LYS A 103 6.04 9.85 -1.75
C LYS A 103 4.80 10.62 -1.28
N GLU A 104 3.63 10.00 -1.43
CA GLU A 104 2.32 10.59 -1.14
C GLU A 104 1.66 9.78 -0.01
N THR A 105 2.33 9.74 1.15
CA THR A 105 1.82 9.06 2.36
C THR A 105 1.38 10.11 3.38
N PRO A 106 0.23 9.93 4.06
CA PRO A 106 -0.15 10.75 5.22
C PRO A 106 0.73 10.50 6.46
N GLY A 107 1.75 9.62 6.33
CA GLY A 107 2.60 9.14 7.41
C GLY A 107 2.05 7.86 8.03
N THR A 108 2.73 7.40 9.08
CA THR A 108 2.33 6.20 9.83
C THR A 108 1.03 6.48 10.60
N THR A 109 0.01 5.66 10.36
CA THR A 109 -1.21 5.68 11.17
C THR A 109 -1.18 4.53 12.17
N TYR A 110 -1.74 4.73 13.35
CA TYR A 110 -1.81 3.68 14.36
C TYR A 110 -3.19 3.63 15.01
N PHE A 111 -3.58 2.43 15.41
CA PHE A 111 -4.78 2.18 16.20
C PHE A 111 -4.42 1.32 17.41
N SER A 112 -4.55 1.91 18.59
CA SER A 112 -4.23 1.25 19.86
C SER A 112 -5.42 0.44 20.38
N ARG A 113 -5.16 -0.81 20.77
CA ARG A 113 -6.07 -1.64 21.55
C ARG A 113 -5.46 -1.91 22.92
N ASN A 114 -6.15 -1.50 23.95
CA ASN A 114 -5.77 -1.79 25.34
C ASN A 114 -6.46 -3.08 25.79
N THR A 115 -5.69 -3.96 26.40
CA THR A 115 -6.19 -5.12 27.14
C THR A 115 -5.85 -4.94 28.63
N ALA A 116 -6.31 -5.85 29.49
CA ALA A 116 -5.94 -5.82 30.91
C ALA A 116 -4.41 -6.00 31.13
N TRP A 117 -3.71 -6.63 30.18
CA TRP A 117 -2.33 -7.08 30.34
C TRP A 117 -1.32 -6.30 29.48
N TYR A 118 -1.72 -5.82 28.30
CA TYR A 118 -0.86 -5.10 27.36
C TYR A 118 -1.65 -4.16 26.42
N THR A 119 -0.93 -3.22 25.83
CA THR A 119 -1.41 -2.38 24.71
C THR A 119 -0.80 -2.85 23.41
N VAL A 120 -1.63 -2.97 22.37
CA VAL A 120 -1.19 -3.25 20.99
C VAL A 120 -1.50 -2.08 20.10
N ASP A 121 -0.48 -1.58 19.42
CA ASP A 121 -0.62 -0.62 18.34
C ASP A 121 -0.60 -1.34 17.00
N LEU A 122 -1.72 -1.26 16.28
CA LEU A 122 -1.82 -1.68 14.88
C LEU A 122 -1.39 -0.51 14.02
N MET A 123 -0.12 -0.52 13.61
CA MET A 123 0.49 0.54 12.80
C MET A 123 0.42 0.19 11.32
N ASN A 124 0.22 1.19 10.47
CA ASN A 124 0.31 1.00 9.03
C ASN A 124 0.80 2.26 8.30
N GLU A 125 1.49 2.04 7.18
CA GLU A 125 1.90 3.11 6.29
C GLU A 125 1.93 2.66 4.83
N HIS A 126 1.66 3.60 3.92
CA HIS A 126 1.83 3.38 2.49
C HIS A 126 3.32 3.37 2.12
N ILE A 127 3.75 2.30 1.47
CA ILE A 127 5.13 2.04 1.10
C ILE A 127 5.28 1.73 -0.39
N THR A 128 6.49 1.98 -0.87
CA THR A 128 6.98 1.37 -2.10
C THR A 128 7.81 0.14 -1.73
N ARG A 129 7.51 -0.98 -2.37
CA ARG A 129 8.12 -2.26 -2.08
C ARG A 129 8.71 -2.84 -3.34
N ARG A 130 9.98 -3.24 -3.29
CA ARG A 130 10.63 -4.03 -4.32
C ARG A 130 10.80 -5.45 -3.83
N LEU A 131 10.29 -6.41 -4.59
CA LEU A 131 10.44 -7.83 -4.32
C LEU A 131 11.02 -8.53 -5.55
N ARG A 132 12.22 -9.09 -5.40
CA ARG A 132 12.90 -9.85 -6.43
C ARG A 132 13.26 -11.24 -5.91
N PHE A 133 13.06 -12.25 -6.74
CA PHE A 133 13.53 -13.61 -6.54
C PHE A 133 14.47 -13.97 -7.67
N GLU A 134 15.60 -14.56 -7.32
CA GLU A 134 16.62 -14.97 -8.27
C GLU A 134 17.18 -16.34 -7.89
N ASN A 135 17.69 -17.05 -8.88
CA ASN A 135 18.38 -18.33 -8.74
C ASN A 135 19.64 -18.31 -9.63
N SER A 136 20.29 -19.47 -9.75
CA SER A 136 21.46 -19.64 -10.63
C SER A 136 21.18 -19.35 -12.12
N SER A 137 19.94 -19.49 -12.59
CA SER A 137 19.54 -19.16 -13.97
C SER A 137 19.22 -17.69 -14.20
N GLY A 138 19.22 -16.86 -13.15
CA GLY A 138 18.91 -15.45 -13.21
C GLY A 138 17.66 -15.07 -12.43
N ILE A 139 16.98 -14.02 -12.88
CA ILE A 139 15.84 -13.42 -12.18
C ILE A 139 14.57 -14.22 -12.48
N ILE A 140 13.96 -14.82 -11.45
CA ILE A 140 12.70 -15.55 -11.53
C ILE A 140 11.51 -14.59 -11.51
N TYR A 141 11.60 -13.57 -10.67
CA TYR A 141 10.53 -12.60 -10.44
C TYR A 141 11.16 -11.29 -9.99
N ASP A 142 10.69 -10.17 -10.53
CA ASP A 142 11.08 -8.83 -10.09
C ASP A 142 9.86 -7.93 -10.22
N ARG A 143 9.47 -7.30 -9.12
CA ARG A 143 8.34 -6.38 -9.10
C ARG A 143 8.56 -5.26 -8.09
N ASP A 144 8.35 -4.05 -8.57
CA ASP A 144 8.06 -2.88 -7.75
C ASP A 144 6.54 -2.73 -7.59
N SER A 145 6.06 -2.67 -6.35
CA SER A 145 4.66 -2.48 -6.01
C SER A 145 4.45 -1.39 -4.98
N ASP A 146 3.31 -0.72 -5.08
CA ASP A 146 2.81 0.18 -4.04
C ASP A 146 1.99 -0.67 -3.07
N ASP A 147 2.50 -0.84 -1.86
CA ASP A 147 1.93 -1.69 -0.82
C ASP A 147 1.61 -0.81 0.40
N THR A 148 0.81 -1.35 1.33
CA THR A 148 0.70 -0.86 2.69
C THR A 148 1.34 -1.90 3.58
N MET A 149 2.33 -1.48 4.37
CA MET A 149 2.92 -2.32 5.40
C MET A 149 2.13 -2.15 6.68
N TYR A 150 1.84 -3.26 7.34
CA TYR A 150 1.13 -3.30 8.61
C TYR A 150 2.04 -3.95 9.63
N GLU A 151 2.07 -3.37 10.83
CA GLU A 151 2.82 -3.88 11.96
C GLU A 151 1.93 -3.93 13.19
N SER A 152 2.08 -4.99 13.98
CA SER A 152 1.48 -5.09 15.30
C SER A 152 2.58 -4.91 16.33
N VAL A 153 2.55 -3.80 17.05
CA VAL A 153 3.53 -3.47 18.08
C VAL A 153 2.89 -3.72 19.43
N VAL A 154 3.53 -4.55 20.25
CA VAL A 154 3.12 -4.72 21.65
C VAL A 154 3.97 -3.79 22.50
N HIS A 155 3.31 -2.93 23.24
CA HIS A 155 3.93 -1.97 24.16
C HIS A 155 4.11 -2.57 25.55
N THR A 156 4.87 -1.83 26.37
CA THR A 156 5.19 -2.19 27.75
C THR A 156 3.96 -2.71 28.48
N PRO A 157 4.05 -3.89 29.10
CA PRO A 157 2.94 -4.46 29.84
C PRO A 157 2.60 -3.65 31.07
N ASN A 158 1.39 -3.85 31.56
CA ASN A 158 1.08 -3.48 32.93
C ASN A 158 2.02 -4.26 33.87
N GLU A 159 2.91 -3.55 34.58
CA GLU A 159 3.92 -4.18 35.45
C GLU A 159 3.28 -5.07 36.53
N ALA A 160 2.03 -4.80 36.91
CA ALA A 160 1.28 -5.61 37.86
C ALA A 160 0.89 -7.00 37.29
N GLU A 161 0.85 -7.15 35.96
CA GLU A 161 0.28 -8.32 35.27
C GLU A 161 1.35 -9.14 34.51
N LEU A 162 2.64 -8.93 34.79
CA LEU A 162 3.77 -9.58 34.11
C LEU A 162 3.74 -11.13 34.16
N HIS A 163 3.06 -11.70 35.14
CA HIS A 163 2.92 -13.15 35.32
C HIS A 163 1.95 -13.78 34.31
N HIS A 164 0.99 -13.01 33.77
CA HIS A 164 -0.02 -13.50 32.83
C HIS A 164 0.41 -13.45 31.36
N MET A 165 1.54 -12.81 31.07
CA MET A 165 2.05 -12.67 29.72
C MET A 165 3.31 -13.50 29.51
N THR A 166 3.31 -14.27 28.42
CA THR A 166 4.46 -15.09 28.01
C THR A 166 5.21 -14.45 26.85
N MET A 167 6.51 -14.69 26.77
CA MET A 167 7.37 -14.29 25.67
C MET A 167 8.45 -15.33 25.38
N THR A 168 8.80 -15.45 24.11
CA THR A 168 9.98 -16.16 23.62
C THR A 168 11.26 -15.43 24.06
N CYS A 169 12.10 -16.07 24.88
CA CYS A 169 13.37 -15.51 25.33
C CYS A 169 14.27 -15.10 24.14
N PRO A 170 14.76 -13.85 24.07
CA PRO A 170 15.62 -13.40 22.96
C PRO A 170 16.94 -14.17 22.83
N ASN A 171 17.47 -14.71 23.92
CA ASN A 171 18.76 -15.41 23.91
C ASN A 171 18.63 -16.90 23.54
N CYS A 172 17.70 -17.64 24.17
CA CYS A 172 17.59 -19.09 23.98
C CYS A 172 16.33 -19.58 23.26
N GLY A 173 15.36 -18.71 23.01
CA GLY A 173 14.10 -19.09 22.34
C GLY A 173 13.09 -19.84 23.21
N ALA A 174 13.34 -20.03 24.51
CA ALA A 174 12.38 -20.66 25.41
C ALA A 174 11.23 -19.70 25.77
N VAL A 175 9.99 -20.18 25.69
CA VAL A 175 8.80 -19.41 26.08
C VAL A 175 8.68 -19.39 27.59
N ASN A 176 8.68 -18.19 28.18
CA ASN A 176 8.58 -17.99 29.62
C ASN A 176 7.65 -16.82 29.96
N PRO A 177 7.05 -16.78 31.16
CA PRO A 177 6.40 -15.57 31.66
C PRO A 177 7.38 -14.39 31.68
N VAL A 178 6.91 -13.19 31.35
CA VAL A 178 7.78 -12.00 31.32
C VAL A 178 8.37 -11.70 32.70
N ALA A 179 7.60 -11.93 33.78
CA ALA A 179 8.11 -11.83 35.15
C ALA A 179 9.31 -12.76 35.43
N ALA A 180 9.38 -13.93 34.79
CA ALA A 180 10.53 -14.83 34.94
C ALA A 180 11.75 -14.30 34.17
N LEU A 181 11.54 -13.69 33.00
CA LEU A 181 12.63 -13.13 32.19
C LEU A 181 13.30 -11.90 32.83
N THR A 182 12.56 -11.14 33.64
CA THR A 182 13.12 -10.01 34.40
C THR A 182 13.93 -10.42 35.61
N GLN A 183 13.68 -11.61 36.15
CA GLN A 183 14.45 -12.18 37.26
C GLN A 183 15.63 -12.99 36.74
N CYS A 184 15.37 -14.03 35.96
CA CYS A 184 16.35 -14.91 35.36
C CYS A 184 15.65 -15.92 34.43
N CYS A 185 16.03 -15.98 33.15
CA CYS A 185 15.49 -17.01 32.26
C CYS A 185 15.87 -18.43 32.77
N PRO A 186 14.91 -19.33 33.02
CA PRO A 186 15.19 -20.64 33.64
C PRO A 186 15.99 -21.60 32.74
N TYR A 187 16.18 -21.27 31.46
CA TYR A 187 16.90 -22.12 30.50
C TYR A 187 18.33 -21.65 30.20
N CYS A 188 18.55 -20.34 30.10
CA CYS A 188 19.85 -19.78 29.72
C CYS A 188 20.42 -18.78 30.74
N SER A 189 19.76 -18.63 31.88
CA SER A 189 20.15 -17.76 32.99
C SER A 189 20.38 -16.29 32.63
N THR A 190 19.80 -15.84 31.51
CA THR A 190 19.91 -14.45 31.05
C THR A 190 18.82 -13.61 31.68
N VAL A 191 19.18 -12.43 32.15
CA VAL A 191 18.29 -11.45 32.78
C VAL A 191 18.01 -10.34 31.77
N PHE A 192 16.74 -9.99 31.60
CA PHE A 192 16.31 -8.95 30.67
C PHE A 192 15.65 -7.79 31.43
N GLN A 193 15.92 -6.56 31.01
CA GLN A 193 15.12 -5.43 31.48
C GLN A 193 13.82 -5.35 30.67
N ILE A 194 12.76 -4.79 31.25
CA ILE A 194 11.47 -4.62 30.53
C ILE A 194 11.67 -3.84 29.22
N LYS A 195 12.55 -2.83 29.22
CA LYS A 195 12.93 -2.05 28.03
C LYS A 195 13.65 -2.87 26.94
N ASP A 196 14.24 -4.00 27.30
CA ASP A 196 14.90 -4.90 26.34
C ASP A 196 13.88 -5.86 25.69
N LEU A 197 12.69 -5.97 26.30
CA LEU A 197 11.60 -6.80 25.81
C LEU A 197 10.57 -5.96 25.04
N PHE A 198 10.27 -4.75 25.48
CA PHE A 198 9.22 -3.88 24.91
C PHE A 198 9.73 -2.48 24.61
N PRO A 199 9.14 -1.78 23.61
CA PRO A 199 8.12 -2.26 22.67
C PRO A 199 8.72 -3.21 21.61
N ARG A 200 7.88 -4.08 21.03
CA ARG A 200 8.32 -5.03 19.99
C ARG A 200 7.27 -5.29 18.93
N VAL A 201 7.72 -5.54 17.71
CA VAL A 201 6.89 -5.96 16.58
C VAL A 201 6.63 -7.46 16.67
N THR A 202 5.38 -7.86 16.83
CA THR A 202 4.96 -9.28 16.91
C THR A 202 4.44 -9.83 15.60
N ASN A 203 4.07 -8.95 14.67
CA ASN A 203 3.62 -9.36 13.36
C ASN A 203 3.84 -8.24 12.35
N THR A 204 4.25 -8.61 11.14
CA THR A 204 4.34 -7.71 9.99
C THR A 204 3.75 -8.38 8.75
N TYR A 205 2.97 -7.64 7.99
CA TYR A 205 2.44 -8.11 6.72
C TYR A 205 2.22 -6.99 5.71
N PHE A 206 2.25 -7.36 4.44
CA PHE A 206 2.15 -6.43 3.32
C PHE A 206 0.85 -6.65 2.55
N ILE A 207 0.10 -5.57 2.34
CA ILE A 207 -1.09 -5.56 1.50
C ILE A 207 -0.86 -4.62 0.33
N ARG A 208 -0.87 -5.18 -0.87
CA ARG A 208 -0.85 -4.38 -2.10
C ARG A 208 -1.96 -3.33 -2.12
N ASN A 209 -1.58 -2.08 -2.36
CA ASN A 209 -2.51 -0.97 -2.53
C ASN A 209 -2.87 -0.80 -4.00
N ASN A 210 -4.05 -1.30 -4.38
CA ASN A 210 -4.55 -1.14 -5.75
C ASN A 210 -5.23 0.22 -6.01
N ALA A 211 -5.46 1.02 -4.96
CA ALA A 211 -5.95 2.38 -5.07
C ALA A 211 -4.82 3.43 -5.19
N SER A 212 -3.57 3.00 -5.41
CA SER A 212 -2.43 3.88 -5.66
C SER A 212 -2.74 4.92 -6.75
N MET A 213 -2.20 6.13 -6.60
CA MET A 213 -2.32 7.24 -7.56
C MET A 213 -1.93 6.81 -8.99
N LYS A 214 -1.03 5.84 -9.13
CA LYS A 214 -0.67 5.23 -10.42
C LYS A 214 -1.87 4.57 -11.10
N ASN A 215 -2.73 3.90 -10.34
CA ASN A 215 -3.95 3.28 -10.85
C ASN A 215 -5.09 4.29 -11.03
N VAL A 216 -5.16 5.33 -10.20
CA VAL A 216 -6.08 6.46 -10.40
C VAL A 216 -5.77 7.20 -11.70
N ASN A 217 -4.50 7.52 -11.96
CA ASN A 217 -4.06 8.12 -13.22
C ASN A 217 -4.33 7.21 -14.41
N LYS A 218 -4.12 5.90 -14.28
CA LYS A 218 -4.49 4.93 -15.33
C LYS A 218 -6.00 4.88 -15.56
N ARG A 219 -6.82 4.98 -14.51
CA ARG A 219 -8.28 5.10 -14.62
C ARG A 219 -8.67 6.36 -15.38
N GLY A 220 -8.12 7.52 -15.00
CA GLY A 220 -8.33 8.77 -15.71
C GLY A 220 -7.92 8.68 -17.19
N SER A 221 -6.74 8.13 -17.47
CA SER A 221 -6.26 7.89 -18.83
C SER A 221 -7.17 6.96 -19.62
N THR A 222 -7.70 5.89 -19.01
CA THR A 222 -8.64 4.98 -19.67
C THR A 222 -9.95 5.70 -20.04
N ILE A 223 -10.45 6.56 -19.15
CA ILE A 223 -11.65 7.38 -19.41
C ILE A 223 -11.37 8.36 -20.55
N TRP A 224 -10.24 9.07 -20.54
CA TRP A 224 -9.87 9.97 -21.63
C TRP A 224 -9.72 9.27 -22.98
N ILE A 225 -9.10 8.09 -23.01
CA ILE A 225 -8.93 7.30 -24.24
C ILE A 225 -10.28 6.83 -24.77
N THR A 226 -11.17 6.33 -23.91
CA THR A 226 -12.51 5.90 -24.34
C THR A 226 -13.36 7.05 -24.84
N MET A 227 -13.31 8.22 -24.19
CA MET A 227 -13.95 9.44 -24.70
C MET A 227 -13.37 9.85 -26.06
N LEU A 228 -12.05 9.82 -26.24
CA LEU A 228 -11.41 10.13 -27.52
C LEU A 228 -11.88 9.16 -28.63
N VAL A 229 -11.90 7.85 -28.36
CA VAL A 229 -12.31 6.84 -29.34
C VAL A 229 -13.77 7.01 -29.75
N VAL A 230 -14.68 7.25 -28.79
CA VAL A 230 -16.10 7.49 -29.07
C VAL A 230 -16.29 8.80 -29.83
N PHE A 231 -15.54 9.86 -29.50
CA PHE A 231 -15.56 11.13 -30.22
C PHE A 231 -15.14 10.95 -31.67
N LEU A 232 -13.99 10.31 -31.92
CA LEU A 232 -13.49 10.09 -33.28
C LEU A 232 -14.46 9.22 -34.09
N PHE A 233 -14.98 8.14 -33.51
CA PHE A 233 -15.92 7.26 -34.19
C PHE A 233 -17.21 7.99 -34.58
N THR A 234 -17.79 8.74 -33.65
CA THR A 234 -19.05 9.48 -33.88
C THR A 234 -18.84 10.66 -34.83
N PHE A 235 -17.76 11.41 -34.69
CA PHE A 235 -17.43 12.52 -35.56
C PHE A 235 -17.19 12.06 -37.00
N ILE A 236 -16.44 10.98 -37.23
CA ILE A 236 -16.23 10.40 -38.57
C ILE A 236 -17.56 9.90 -39.16
N SER A 237 -18.41 9.27 -38.34
CA SER A 237 -19.73 8.79 -38.78
C SER A 237 -20.62 9.95 -39.24
N PHE A 238 -20.62 11.07 -38.51
CA PHE A 238 -21.38 12.26 -38.90
C PHE A 238 -20.77 13.01 -40.08
N LEU A 239 -19.45 12.96 -40.29
CA LEU A 239 -18.80 13.52 -41.49
C LEU A 239 -19.12 12.72 -42.75
N SER A 240 -19.41 11.42 -42.61
CA SER A 240 -19.85 10.59 -43.73
C SER A 240 -21.25 10.98 -44.23
N ASP A 241 -22.04 11.67 -43.41
CA ASP A 241 -23.39 12.09 -43.72
C ASP A 241 -23.38 13.50 -44.31
N ARG A 242 -23.51 13.60 -45.63
CA ARG A 242 -23.33 14.84 -46.40
C ARG A 242 -24.36 15.93 -46.10
N GLU A 243 -25.46 15.59 -45.43
CA GLU A 243 -26.57 16.51 -45.17
C GLU A 243 -26.37 17.35 -43.90
N ASN A 244 -25.42 16.95 -43.02
CA ASN A 244 -25.22 17.62 -41.74
C ASN A 244 -24.17 18.73 -41.81
N PRO A 245 -24.49 19.98 -41.40
CA PRO A 245 -23.51 21.04 -41.31
C PRO A 245 -22.46 20.71 -40.23
N ILE A 246 -21.18 20.98 -40.52
CA ILE A 246 -20.03 20.65 -39.65
C ILE A 246 -20.19 21.16 -38.20
N PRO A 247 -20.75 22.36 -37.93
CA PRO A 247 -20.98 22.80 -36.55
C PRO A 247 -21.98 21.91 -35.78
N ALA A 248 -23.02 21.40 -36.44
CA ALA A 248 -24.02 20.55 -35.81
C ALA A 248 -23.44 19.16 -35.48
N SER A 249 -22.64 18.58 -36.38
CA SER A 249 -21.98 17.29 -36.13
C SER A 249 -20.97 17.35 -34.97
N LEU A 250 -20.25 18.46 -34.81
CA LEU A 250 -19.38 18.70 -33.65
C LEU A 250 -20.17 18.74 -32.33
N ILE A 251 -21.31 19.45 -32.30
CA ILE A 251 -22.13 19.53 -31.09
C ILE A 251 -22.73 18.16 -30.75
N MET A 252 -23.26 17.43 -31.73
CA MET A 252 -23.85 16.12 -31.51
C MET A 252 -22.82 15.08 -31.05
N SER A 253 -21.64 15.05 -31.70
CA SER A 253 -20.53 14.18 -31.27
C SER A 253 -20.03 14.50 -29.86
N TYR A 254 -20.03 15.77 -29.45
CA TYR A 254 -19.71 16.18 -28.08
C TYR A 254 -20.67 15.59 -27.05
N PHE A 255 -21.99 15.72 -27.26
CA PHE A 255 -22.99 15.16 -26.34
C PHE A 255 -22.95 13.63 -26.27
N VAL A 256 -22.83 12.96 -27.42
CA VAL A 256 -22.71 11.49 -27.47
C VAL A 256 -21.44 11.04 -26.74
N THR A 257 -20.33 11.74 -26.91
CA THR A 257 -19.07 11.43 -26.22
C THR A 257 -19.17 11.60 -24.71
N LEU A 258 -19.81 12.69 -24.26
CA LEU A 258 -19.95 12.99 -22.84
C LEU A 258 -20.75 11.91 -22.12
N ILE A 259 -21.86 11.46 -22.73
CA ILE A 259 -22.74 10.44 -22.14
C ILE A 259 -22.15 9.04 -22.35
N PHE A 260 -22.00 8.60 -23.60
CA PHE A 260 -21.62 7.22 -23.90
C PHE A 260 -20.13 6.97 -23.67
N GLY A 261 -19.25 7.89 -24.07
CA GLY A 261 -17.81 7.79 -23.81
C GLY A 261 -17.49 7.83 -22.32
N GLY A 262 -18.15 8.72 -21.57
CA GLY A 262 -18.00 8.80 -20.11
C GLY A 262 -18.44 7.53 -19.38
N ILE A 263 -19.66 7.04 -19.66
CA ILE A 263 -20.20 5.83 -19.01
C ILE A 263 -19.38 4.59 -19.36
N THR A 264 -19.07 4.37 -20.65
CA THR A 264 -18.27 3.22 -21.08
C THR A 264 -16.85 3.27 -20.51
N GLY A 265 -16.23 4.45 -20.43
CA GLY A 265 -14.92 4.65 -19.80
C GLY A 265 -14.92 4.31 -18.31
N LEU A 266 -15.96 4.71 -17.57
CA LEU A 266 -16.11 4.36 -16.17
C LEU A 266 -16.30 2.86 -15.97
N MET A 267 -17.17 2.23 -16.76
CA MET A 267 -17.41 0.78 -16.69
C MET A 267 -16.14 -0.01 -17.00
N LEU A 268 -15.47 0.30 -18.12
CA LEU A 268 -14.25 -0.40 -18.52
C LEU A 268 -13.13 -0.22 -17.49
N SER A 269 -12.91 1.00 -16.99
CA SER A 269 -11.92 1.22 -15.96
C SER A 269 -12.23 0.44 -14.67
N SER A 270 -13.50 0.31 -14.31
CA SER A 270 -13.90 -0.40 -13.09
C SER A 270 -13.65 -1.91 -13.23
N VAL A 271 -14.00 -2.48 -14.39
CA VAL A 271 -13.69 -3.88 -14.72
C VAL A 271 -12.18 -4.14 -14.71
N LEU A 272 -11.37 -3.25 -15.31
CA LEU A 272 -9.92 -3.38 -15.32
C LEU A 272 -9.30 -3.31 -13.91
N LEU A 273 -9.83 -2.45 -13.03
CA LEU A 273 -9.40 -2.38 -11.63
C LEU A 273 -9.78 -3.65 -10.86
N ILE A 274 -10.97 -4.19 -11.08
CA ILE A 274 -11.43 -5.45 -10.48
C ILE A 274 -10.54 -6.62 -10.94
N ILE A 275 -10.25 -6.73 -12.24
CA ILE A 275 -9.34 -7.76 -12.77
C ILE A 275 -7.95 -7.65 -12.13
N LYS A 276 -7.43 -6.43 -11.96
CA LYS A 276 -6.16 -6.20 -11.27
C LYS A 276 -6.21 -6.56 -9.78
N GLN A 277 -7.33 -6.32 -9.10
CA GLN A 277 -7.56 -6.74 -7.71
C GLN A 277 -7.52 -8.27 -7.59
N PHE A 278 -8.02 -8.99 -8.58
CA PHE A 278 -7.96 -10.46 -8.64
C PHE A 278 -6.57 -10.99 -8.97
N ASN A 279 -5.75 -10.25 -9.72
CA ASN A 279 -4.37 -10.62 -10.04
C ASN A 279 -3.37 -10.35 -8.89
N ARG A 280 -3.78 -10.70 -7.67
CA ARG A 280 -3.08 -10.41 -6.41
C ARG A 280 -1.85 -11.31 -6.25
N ASP A 281 -0.79 -10.95 -6.96
CA ASP A 281 0.62 -11.27 -6.72
C ASP A 281 0.93 -12.61 -6.06
N GLY A 282 1.02 -13.67 -6.87
CA GLY A 282 1.83 -14.85 -6.55
C GLY A 282 1.35 -15.74 -5.39
N ARG A 283 0.45 -15.27 -4.52
CA ARG A 283 -0.45 -16.13 -3.77
C ARG A 283 -1.38 -16.72 -4.80
N LYS A 284 -0.97 -17.84 -5.42
CA LYS A 284 -1.83 -18.69 -6.23
C LYS A 284 -3.09 -18.96 -5.41
N ARG A 285 -4.11 -18.12 -5.55
CA ARG A 285 -5.46 -18.61 -5.36
C ARG A 285 -5.62 -19.58 -6.50
N ILE A 286 -5.96 -20.80 -6.13
CA ILE A 286 -6.59 -21.75 -7.03
C ILE A 286 -7.53 -20.92 -7.93
N PRO A 287 -7.39 -20.96 -9.27
CA PRO A 287 -8.21 -20.17 -10.19
C PRO A 287 -9.66 -20.18 -9.71
N PHE A 288 -10.41 -19.07 -9.79
CA PHE A 288 -11.78 -19.02 -9.20
C PHE A 288 -12.60 -20.27 -9.54
N TRP A 289 -12.55 -20.70 -10.80
CA TRP A 289 -13.14 -21.94 -11.27
C TRP A 289 -12.57 -23.18 -10.58
N SER A 290 -11.26 -23.35 -10.56
CA SER A 290 -10.60 -24.44 -9.83
C SER A 290 -10.88 -24.43 -8.32
N TYR A 291 -11.12 -23.27 -7.69
CA TYR A 291 -11.49 -23.15 -6.27
C TYR A 291 -12.92 -23.64 -6.05
N VAL A 292 -13.85 -23.23 -6.91
CA VAL A 292 -15.24 -23.72 -6.91
C VAL A 292 -15.26 -25.24 -7.14
N THR A 293 -14.45 -25.74 -8.09
CA THR A 293 -14.34 -27.19 -8.34
C THR A 293 -13.71 -27.92 -7.16
N ALA A 294 -12.66 -27.37 -6.54
CA ALA A 294 -12.00 -27.95 -5.38
C ALA A 294 -12.93 -28.02 -4.16
N ASN A 295 -13.68 -26.94 -3.88
CA ASN A 295 -14.70 -26.94 -2.83
C ASN A 295 -15.73 -28.06 -3.05
N GLY A 296 -16.22 -28.22 -4.28
CA GLY A 296 -17.18 -29.27 -4.61
C GLY A 296 -16.59 -30.69 -4.57
N LYS A 297 -15.29 -30.85 -4.86
CA LYS A 297 -14.59 -32.13 -4.73
C LYS A 297 -14.35 -32.51 -3.27
N ILE A 298 -13.90 -31.55 -2.45
CA ILE A 298 -13.65 -31.76 -1.02
C ILE A 298 -14.96 -32.03 -0.29
N SER A 299 -16.00 -31.23 -0.53
CA SER A 299 -17.31 -31.47 0.08
C SER A 299 -17.90 -32.83 -0.30
N ARG A 300 -17.74 -33.28 -1.56
CA ARG A 300 -18.13 -34.65 -1.96
C ARG A 300 -17.28 -35.75 -1.36
N ALA A 301 -15.98 -35.54 -1.18
CA ALA A 301 -15.09 -36.51 -0.55
C ALA A 301 -15.40 -36.71 0.94
N PHE A 302 -15.86 -35.65 1.62
CA PHE A 302 -16.20 -35.69 3.05
C PHE A 302 -17.68 -35.99 3.33
N ALA A 303 -18.58 -35.86 2.35
CA ALA A 303 -20.01 -36.17 2.50
C ALA A 303 -20.33 -37.56 3.08
N PRO A 304 -19.57 -38.65 2.81
CA PRO A 304 -19.80 -39.94 3.45
C PRO A 304 -19.46 -39.97 4.95
N TYR A 305 -18.58 -39.08 5.41
CA TYR A 305 -18.09 -39.04 6.79
C TYR A 305 -18.84 -38.02 7.65
N ASP A 306 -19.28 -36.91 7.05
CA ASP A 306 -20.12 -35.91 7.68
C ASP A 306 -21.04 -35.26 6.62
N PRO A 307 -22.35 -35.58 6.63
CA PRO A 307 -23.29 -35.06 5.64
C PRO A 307 -23.58 -33.56 5.79
N VAL A 308 -23.21 -32.94 6.92
CA VAL A 308 -23.36 -31.49 7.16
C VAL A 308 -22.06 -30.73 6.84
N PHE A 309 -21.03 -31.44 6.37
CA PHE A 309 -19.72 -30.87 6.12
C PHE A 309 -19.75 -29.83 4.99
N LEU A 310 -19.54 -28.57 5.38
CA LEU A 310 -19.29 -27.45 4.48
C LEU A 310 -17.93 -26.85 4.81
N LEU A 311 -17.06 -26.75 3.80
CA LEU A 311 -15.73 -26.13 3.93
C LEU A 311 -15.78 -24.68 4.48
N ARG A 312 -16.93 -24.00 4.34
CA ARG A 312 -17.16 -22.66 4.88
C ARG A 312 -17.22 -22.64 6.41
N ASN A 313 -17.70 -23.71 7.05
CA ASN A 313 -17.87 -23.80 8.50
C ASN A 313 -16.52 -23.98 9.22
N LEU A 314 -15.56 -24.66 8.60
CA LEU A 314 -14.17 -24.72 9.09
C LEU A 314 -13.51 -23.34 9.12
N LYS A 315 -13.84 -22.48 8.15
CA LYS A 315 -13.27 -21.13 8.07
C LYS A 315 -13.83 -20.21 9.16
N ALA A 316 -15.12 -20.33 9.47
CA ALA A 316 -15.78 -19.59 10.54
C ALA A 316 -15.26 -19.97 11.94
N ARG A 317 -14.74 -21.20 12.15
CA ARG A 317 -14.09 -21.60 13.40
C ARG A 317 -12.60 -21.22 13.49
N SER A 318 -11.97 -20.82 12.38
CA SER A 318 -10.56 -20.43 12.33
C SER A 318 -10.30 -18.91 12.36
N SER A 319 -11.38 -18.12 12.39
CA SER A 319 -11.33 -16.69 12.66
C SER A 319 -11.68 -16.47 14.13
N PRO A 320 -10.76 -15.98 14.98
CA PRO A 320 -11.17 -15.37 16.25
C PRO A 320 -12.07 -14.16 16.01
#